data_AF-A0AA88NGK1-F1
#
_entry.id   AF-A0AA88NGK1-F1
#
_cell.length_a   1.000
_cell.length_b   1.000
_cell.length_c   1.000
_cell.angle_alpha   90.00
_cell.angle_beta   90.00
_cell.angle_gamma   90.00
#
_symmetry.space_group_name_H-M   'P 1'
#
loop_
_entity.id
_entity.type
_entity.pdbx_description
1 polymer ?
#
loop_
_entity_poly.entity_id
_entity_poly.type
_entity_poly.pdbx_seq_one_letter_code
_entity_poly.pdbx_strand_id
1 'polypeptide(L)'
;MESIQQHLAFCITNNMTPKAFLESYLTPGPTLQYSRDHWLARQWTLISEASVTSGLKDGTVFLLKCVDFSLVVTTKKIPYIQMSEEYIDPKSHKFVLRLQSETSV
;
A
#
# COMPACT_ATOMS: atom_id res chain seq x y z
N MET A 1 -21.70 -7.49 -1.93
CA MET A 1 -21.54 -6.79 -0.64
C MET A 1 -22.37 -5.54 -0.77
N GLU A 2 -23.49 -5.45 -0.05
CA GLU A 2 -24.38 -4.28 -0.10
C GLU A 2 -23.64 -3.06 0.51
N SER A 3 -23.79 -1.88 -0.08
CA SER A 3 -23.13 -0.67 0.43
C SER A 3 -23.61 -0.36 1.86
N ILE A 4 -22.72 0.09 2.75
CA ILE A 4 -23.09 0.43 4.13
C ILE A 4 -24.26 1.44 4.21
N GLN A 5 -24.36 2.32 3.20
CA GLN A 5 -25.44 3.30 3.06
C GLN A 5 -26.77 2.65 2.67
N GLN A 6 -26.76 1.63 1.81
CA GLN A 6 -27.96 0.90 1.39
C GLN A 6 -28.55 0.10 2.56
N HIS A 7 -27.70 -0.60 3.32
CA HIS A 7 -28.13 -1.30 4.52
C HIS A 7 -28.67 -0.33 5.60
N LEU A 8 -28.04 0.84 5.77
CA LEU A 8 -28.54 1.86 6.70
C LEU A 8 -29.94 2.35 6.30
N ALA A 9 -30.14 2.66 5.01
CA ALA A 9 -31.44 3.08 4.50
C ALA A 9 -32.49 1.98 4.73
N PHE A 10 -32.17 0.73 4.45
CA PHE A 10 -33.03 -0.42 4.72
C PHE A 10 -33.42 -0.53 6.19
N CYS A 11 -32.47 -0.41 7.12
CA CYS A 11 -32.73 -0.45 8.56
C CYS A 11 -33.66 0.69 9.01
N ILE A 12 -33.46 1.90 8.49
CA ILE A 12 -34.32 3.05 8.81
C ILE A 12 -35.73 2.84 8.26
N THR A 13 -35.87 2.42 7.00
CA THR A 13 -37.18 2.17 6.36
C THR A 13 -38.00 1.13 7.12
N ASN A 14 -37.34 0.12 7.71
CA ASN A 14 -38.00 -0.96 8.43
C ASN A 14 -38.08 -0.74 9.95
N ASN A 15 -37.80 0.47 10.47
CA ASN A 15 -37.78 0.78 11.90
C ASN A 15 -36.93 -0.21 12.73
N MET A 16 -35.81 -0.67 12.17
CA MET A 16 -34.88 -1.54 12.87
C MET A 16 -34.10 -0.76 13.93
N THR A 17 -33.66 -1.47 14.97
CA THR A 17 -32.82 -0.86 16.00
C THR A 17 -31.42 -0.55 15.45
N PRO A 18 -30.72 0.47 15.99
CA PRO A 18 -29.32 0.71 15.66
C PRO A 18 -28.42 -0.53 15.87
N LYS A 19 -28.78 -1.38 16.84
CA LYS A 19 -28.08 -2.65 17.10
C LYS A 19 -28.16 -3.61 15.90
N ALA A 20 -29.34 -3.74 15.28
CA ALA A 20 -29.53 -4.62 14.12
C ALA A 20 -28.69 -4.18 12.90
N PHE A 21 -28.56 -2.87 12.68
CA PHE A 21 -27.64 -2.33 11.67
C PHE A 21 -26.18 -2.65 12.02
N LEU A 22 -25.76 -2.37 13.25
CA LEU A 22 -24.37 -2.53 13.70
C LEU A 22 -23.91 -3.98 13.78
N GLU A 23 -24.80 -4.94 14.08
CA GLU A 23 -24.45 -6.36 14.15
C GLU A 23 -23.84 -6.89 12.84
N SER A 24 -24.22 -6.35 11.69
CA SER A 24 -23.66 -6.76 10.39
C SER A 24 -22.22 -6.27 10.16
N TYR A 25 -21.73 -5.32 10.94
CA TYR A 25 -20.39 -4.70 10.77
C TYR A 25 -19.47 -4.89 11.97
N LEU A 26 -20.04 -4.93 13.17
CA LEU A 26 -19.30 -4.96 14.43
C LEU A 26 -19.25 -6.35 15.05
N THR A 27 -20.08 -7.31 14.60
CA THR A 27 -19.92 -8.70 15.03
C THR A 27 -18.61 -9.20 14.43
N PRO A 28 -17.58 -9.45 15.26
CA PRO A 28 -16.37 -10.06 14.74
C PRO A 28 -16.80 -11.41 14.17
N GLY A 29 -16.36 -11.73 12.94
CA GLY A 29 -16.40 -13.10 12.47
C GLY A 29 -15.64 -14.02 13.43
N PRO A 30 -15.59 -15.33 13.18
CA PRO A 30 -14.74 -16.23 13.98
C PRO A 30 -13.32 -15.64 14.06
N THR A 31 -12.94 -15.16 15.25
CA THR A 31 -11.63 -14.57 15.48
C THR A 31 -10.70 -15.65 15.99
N LEU A 32 -9.49 -15.71 15.44
CA LEU A 32 -8.42 -16.55 15.98
C LEU A 32 -7.95 -15.92 17.29
N GLN A 33 -8.43 -16.44 18.42
CA GLN A 33 -7.97 -16.03 19.74
C GLN A 33 -6.82 -16.91 20.18
N TYR A 34 -5.61 -16.36 20.15
CA TYR A 34 -4.44 -17.00 20.72
C TYR A 34 -4.41 -16.83 22.24
N SER A 35 -4.26 -17.94 22.96
CA SER A 35 -3.94 -17.87 24.39
C SER A 35 -2.57 -17.21 24.59
N ARG A 36 -2.38 -16.56 25.76
CA ARG A 36 -1.16 -15.79 26.06
C ARG A 36 0.13 -16.62 25.97
N ASP A 37 0.00 -17.94 26.09
CA ASP A 37 1.10 -18.92 26.11
C ASP A 37 1.33 -19.61 24.75
N HIS A 38 0.69 -19.18 23.67
CA HIS A 38 0.87 -19.79 22.33
C HIS A 38 2.15 -19.32 21.62
N TRP A 39 3.30 -19.60 22.23
CA TRP A 39 4.63 -19.22 21.73
C TRP A 39 4.94 -19.77 20.33
N LEU A 40 4.39 -20.93 19.96
CA LEU A 40 4.55 -21.55 18.63
C LEU A 40 3.88 -20.73 17.51
N ALA A 41 2.86 -19.92 17.82
CA ALA A 41 2.26 -19.01 16.85
C ALA A 41 3.21 -17.85 16.45
N ARG A 42 4.33 -17.66 17.18
CA ARG A 42 5.37 -16.68 16.85
C ARG A 42 6.45 -17.23 15.92
N GLN A 43 6.51 -18.54 15.70
CA GLN A 43 7.48 -19.12 14.77
C GLN A 43 6.90 -19.16 13.36
N TRP A 44 7.61 -18.51 12.44
CA TRP A 44 7.24 -18.43 11.04
C TRP A 44 8.27 -19.17 10.20
N THR A 45 7.78 -20.06 9.35
CA THR A 45 8.60 -20.71 8.33
C THR A 45 8.45 -19.95 7.02
N LEU A 46 9.57 -19.49 6.48
CA LEU A 46 9.63 -18.89 5.15
C LEU A 46 9.59 -20.00 4.10
N ILE A 47 8.61 -19.92 3.19
CA ILE A 47 8.50 -20.80 2.02
C ILE A 47 8.59 -19.92 0.79
N SER A 48 9.61 -20.15 -0.03
CA SER A 48 9.94 -19.35 -1.20
C SER A 48 10.41 -20.27 -2.33
N GLU A 49 9.95 -20.01 -3.55
CA GLU A 49 10.47 -20.66 -4.76
C GLU A 49 11.84 -20.10 -5.17
N ALA A 50 12.08 -18.82 -4.85
CA ALA A 50 13.37 -18.17 -5.08
C ALA A 50 14.36 -18.47 -3.94
N SER A 51 15.66 -18.39 -4.24
CA SER A 51 16.72 -18.59 -3.25
C SER A 51 16.62 -17.58 -2.10
N VAL A 52 16.53 -18.11 -0.87
CA VAL A 52 16.45 -17.34 0.38
C VAL A 52 17.76 -16.64 0.77
N THR A 53 18.87 -16.95 0.07
CA THR A 53 20.17 -16.30 0.29
C THR A 53 20.35 -15.04 -0.56
N SER A 54 19.46 -14.79 -1.53
CA SER A 54 19.52 -13.61 -2.37
C SER A 54 18.79 -12.42 -1.73
N GLY A 55 19.22 -11.20 -2.04
CA GLY A 55 18.54 -9.99 -1.58
C GLY A 55 17.09 -9.91 -2.11
N LEU A 56 16.22 -9.29 -1.32
CA LEU A 56 14.80 -9.14 -1.65
C LEU A 56 14.60 -8.28 -2.90
N LYS A 57 13.90 -8.81 -3.90
CA LYS A 57 13.62 -8.11 -5.17
C LYS A 57 12.19 -7.54 -5.18
N ASP A 58 11.94 -6.50 -5.97
CA ASP A 58 10.58 -6.00 -6.22
C ASP A 58 9.73 -7.10 -6.86
N GLY A 59 8.48 -7.23 -6.43
CA GLY A 59 7.53 -8.21 -6.96
C GLY A 59 7.81 -9.66 -6.55
N THR A 60 8.74 -9.91 -5.63
CA THR A 60 8.95 -11.25 -5.06
C THR A 60 7.71 -11.65 -4.27
N VAL A 61 7.23 -12.87 -4.52
CA VAL A 61 6.12 -13.48 -3.78
C VAL A 61 6.65 -14.66 -2.98
N PHE A 62 6.35 -14.70 -1.68
CA PHE A 62 6.70 -15.82 -0.80
C PHE A 62 5.64 -15.99 0.28
N LEU A 63 5.68 -17.13 0.97
CA LEU A 63 4.74 -17.47 2.02
C LEU A 63 5.46 -17.44 3.37
N LEU A 64 4.82 -16.81 4.36
CA LEU A 64 5.15 -17.01 5.77
C LEU A 64 4.11 -17.97 6.34
N LYS A 65 4.54 -19.15 6.78
CA LYS A 65 3.65 -20.17 7.34
C LYS A 65 3.86 -20.29 8.83
N CYS A 66 2.78 -20.19 9.60
CA CYS A 66 2.74 -20.59 11.00
C CYS A 66 1.86 -21.85 11.14
N VAL A 67 1.55 -22.24 12.38
CA VAL A 67 0.75 -23.44 12.66
C VAL A 67 -0.67 -23.32 12.09
N ASP A 68 -1.33 -22.17 12.28
CA ASP A 68 -2.78 -22.06 12.02
C ASP A 68 -3.12 -21.32 10.72
N PHE A 69 -2.18 -20.57 10.14
CA PHE A 69 -2.42 -19.83 8.90
C PHE A 69 -1.15 -19.58 8.10
N SER A 70 -1.34 -19.07 6.89
CA SER A 70 -0.25 -18.72 5.99
C SER A 70 -0.49 -17.34 5.40
N LEU A 71 0.55 -16.52 5.38
CA LEU A 71 0.54 -15.18 4.81
C LEU A 71 1.23 -15.20 3.46
N VAL A 72 0.51 -14.85 2.41
CA VAL A 72 1.11 -14.56 1.10
C VAL A 72 1.65 -13.15 1.14
N VAL A 73 2.98 -13.02 1.02
CA VAL A 73 3.68 -11.75 1.05
C VAL A 73 4.12 -11.40 -0.35
N THR A 74 3.77 -10.20 -0.81
CA THR A 74 4.25 -9.62 -2.06
C THR A 74 5.11 -8.40 -1.75
N THR A 75 6.33 -8.38 -2.25
CA THR A 75 7.27 -7.29 -1.96
C THR A 75 7.08 -6.15 -2.95
N LYS A 76 7.11 -4.93 -2.42
CA LYS A 76 7.11 -3.72 -3.24
C LYS A 76 8.27 -2.83 -2.87
N LYS A 77 9.06 -2.44 -3.88
CA LYS A 77 10.13 -1.46 -3.74
C LYS A 77 9.49 -0.09 -3.53
N ILE A 78 9.85 0.54 -2.42
CA ILE A 78 9.51 1.94 -2.15
C ILE A 78 10.44 2.81 -3.01
N PRO A 79 9.91 3.80 -3.76
CA PRO A 79 10.77 4.71 -4.50
C PRO A 79 11.65 5.51 -3.53
N TYR A 80 12.96 5.51 -3.79
CA TYR A 80 13.87 6.42 -3.12
C TYR A 80 13.96 7.70 -3.96
N ILE A 81 13.48 8.81 -3.40
CA ILE A 81 13.51 10.11 -4.06
C ILE A 81 14.64 10.92 -3.43
N GLN A 82 15.61 11.29 -4.24
CA GLN A 82 16.67 12.23 -3.85
C GLN A 82 16.41 13.54 -4.58
N MET A 83 16.22 14.62 -3.80
CA MET A 83 16.06 15.97 -4.32
C MET A 83 17.31 16.78 -4.00
N SER A 84 17.78 17.57 -4.96
CA SER A 84 18.86 18.53 -4.77
C SER A 84 18.45 19.86 -5.39
N GLU A 85 18.87 20.94 -4.76
CA GLU A 85 18.74 22.30 -5.27
C GLU A 85 20.08 22.76 -5.82
N GLU A 86 20.09 23.33 -7.02
CA GLU A 86 21.29 23.88 -7.65
C GLU A 86 21.02 25.32 -8.09
N TYR A 87 21.97 26.21 -7.80
CA TYR A 87 21.91 27.58 -8.29
C TYR A 87 22.29 27.64 -9.77
N ILE A 88 21.34 28.04 -10.61
CA ILE A 88 21.59 28.28 -12.04
C ILE A 88 21.92 29.76 -12.24
N ASP A 89 23.12 30.08 -12.74
CA ASP A 89 23.51 31.45 -13.06
C ASP A 89 22.54 32.02 -14.13
N PRO A 90 21.85 33.14 -13.87
CA PRO A 90 20.97 33.81 -14.84
C PRO A 90 21.63 34.18 -16.18
N LYS A 91 22.96 34.20 -16.25
CA LYS A 91 23.74 34.43 -17.48
C LYS A 91 23.93 33.17 -18.33
N SER A 92 23.80 31.98 -17.75
CA SER A 92 24.08 30.70 -18.42
C SER A 92 23.02 30.31 -19.46
N HIS A 93 21.80 30.82 -19.38
CA HIS A 93 20.67 30.48 -20.27
C HIS A 93 20.06 31.73 -20.92
N LYS A 94 20.90 32.60 -21.48
CA LYS A 94 20.42 33.79 -22.19
C LYS A 94 20.14 33.45 -23.65
N PHE A 95 18.89 33.60 -24.08
CA PHE A 95 18.56 33.72 -25.49
C PHE A 95 19.10 35.05 -26.01
N VAL A 96 20.14 35.00 -26.84
CA VAL A 96 20.72 36.20 -27.44
C VAL A 96 20.11 36.38 -28.83
N LEU A 97 19.30 37.43 -28.99
CA LEU A 97 18.82 37.87 -30.30
C LEU A 97 19.98 38.52 -31.07
N ARG A 98 20.52 37.83 -32.08
CA ARG A 98 21.53 38.41 -32.99
C ARG A 98 20.83 39.00 -34.20
N LEU A 99 20.71 40.33 -34.24
CA LEU A 99 20.29 41.06 -35.44
C LEU A 99 21.44 41.03 -36.45
N GLN A 100 21.37 40.17 -37.46
CA GLN A 100 22.24 40.26 -38.64
C GLN A 100 21.69 41.36 -39.55
N SER A 101 22.37 42.51 -39.55
CA SER A 101 22.08 43.60 -40.48
C SER A 101 22.72 43.29 -41.84
N GLU A 102 22.11 42.38 -42.61
CA GLU A 102 22.51 42.09 -44.00
C GLU A 102 21.77 42.96 -45.03
N THR A 103 21.03 43.99 -44.62
CA THR A 103 20.43 44.94 -45.57
C THR A 103 21.14 46.29 -45.50
N SER A 104 22.04 46.50 -46.45
CA SER A 104 22.63 47.81 -46.79
C SER A 104 21.53 48.80 -47.21
N VAL A 105 21.67 50.05 -46.75
CA VAL A 105 20.82 51.22 -47.02
C VAL A 105 20.66 51.49 -48.51
#